data_AF-A0AB35T2C7-F1
#
_entry.id   AF-A0AB35T2C7-F1
#
_cell.length_a   1.000
_cell.length_b   1.000
_cell.length_c   1.000
_cell.angle_alpha   90.00
_cell.angle_beta   90.00
_cell.angle_gamma   90.00
#
_symmetry.space_group_name_H-M   'P 1'
#
loop_
_entity.id
_entity.type
_entity.pdbx_description
1 polymer ?
#
loop_
_entity_poly.entity_id
_entity_poly.type
_entity_poly.pdbx_seq_one_letter_code
_entity_poly.pdbx_strand_id
1 'polypeptide(L)'
;MVELADLLNAREDVMVCRERYKFAPEKVDPAAFTFERILDYEPRQDGETDTPREYHARLLDGKDPDKLRWIGDELPPGRERLLRQLDRQNPGAHFLIIYRSVTDVAGFAGDGRSVDECFEAAVKSWNRTVSGIREYFENTDEPNGLIVALPGSPEDEEGEAALLSHFLEVEPGDGVCFDLRERKPEPAARPMSEERTAYVDARKNHADEAWLLRRIERQREEPGLYKRSPGEARGRRRLAAATAALNAPDKDLVRLQMLDKDLKDRVKSVERTAERLGQTNLNLRAELAALQDSSSWRVARGLTSVLRRIRGGR
;
A
#
# COMPACT_ATOMS: atom_id res chain seq x y z
N MET A 1 -23.40 -4.40 -9.55
CA MET A 1 -22.11 -4.44 -10.26
C MET A 1 -21.03 -3.93 -9.34
N VAL A 2 -20.23 -4.84 -8.78
CA VAL A 2 -19.28 -4.61 -7.68
C VAL A 2 -17.84 -4.96 -8.11
N GLU A 3 -16.82 -4.41 -7.45
CA GLU A 3 -15.43 -4.80 -7.73
C GLU A 3 -15.12 -6.19 -7.15
N LEU A 4 -14.05 -6.85 -7.61
CA LEU A 4 -13.72 -8.20 -7.12
C LEU A 4 -13.51 -8.20 -5.60
N ALA A 5 -12.83 -7.19 -5.05
CA ALA A 5 -12.64 -7.06 -3.61
C ALA A 5 -13.98 -7.00 -2.85
N ASP A 6 -14.97 -6.26 -3.37
CA ASP A 6 -16.30 -6.18 -2.76
C ASP A 6 -17.03 -7.53 -2.85
N LEU A 7 -16.89 -8.23 -3.97
CA LEU A 7 -17.48 -9.54 -4.18
C LEU A 7 -16.89 -10.58 -3.22
N LEU A 8 -15.56 -10.55 -3.01
CA LEU A 8 -14.91 -11.35 -1.97
C LEU A 8 -15.39 -10.96 -0.57
N ASN A 9 -15.56 -9.66 -0.32
CA ASN A 9 -16.07 -9.12 0.94
C ASN A 9 -17.55 -9.38 1.19
N ALA A 10 -18.33 -9.90 0.24
CA ALA A 10 -19.71 -10.32 0.50
C ALA A 10 -19.77 -11.56 1.42
N ARG A 11 -18.69 -12.34 1.51
CA ARG A 11 -18.61 -13.54 2.35
C ARG A 11 -18.25 -13.22 3.80
N GLU A 12 -18.78 -13.96 4.77
CA GLU A 12 -18.45 -13.71 6.18
C GLU A 12 -17.02 -14.10 6.58
N ASP A 13 -16.41 -15.05 5.87
CA ASP A 13 -15.10 -15.65 6.19
C ASP A 13 -13.91 -14.98 5.48
N VAL A 14 -14.15 -13.98 4.63
CA VAL A 14 -13.12 -13.27 3.85
C VAL A 14 -13.22 -11.76 4.09
N MET A 15 -12.08 -11.11 4.34
CA MET A 15 -11.96 -9.66 4.40
C MET A 15 -10.77 -9.19 3.55
N VAL A 16 -11.03 -8.41 2.51
CA VAL A 16 -10.04 -7.79 1.63
C VAL A 16 -10.13 -6.28 1.75
N CYS A 17 -9.09 -5.67 2.30
CA CYS A 17 -8.97 -4.22 2.34
C CYS A 17 -8.50 -3.68 1.00
N ARG A 18 -8.81 -2.41 0.72
CA ARG A 18 -8.45 -1.75 -0.53
C ARG A 18 -7.24 -0.86 -0.35
N GLU A 19 -6.13 -1.32 -0.90
CA GLU A 19 -4.90 -0.55 -1.10
C GLU A 19 -4.42 0.19 0.16
N ARG A 20 -4.54 -0.39 1.38
CA ARG A 20 -4.11 0.27 2.63
C ARG A 20 -2.63 0.64 2.60
N TYR A 21 -1.84 -0.13 1.85
CA TYR A 21 -0.40 0.05 1.69
C TYR A 21 0.00 0.51 0.28
N LYS A 22 -0.88 1.19 -0.45
CA LYS A 22 -0.64 1.73 -1.81
C LYS A 22 0.72 2.40 -1.99
N PHE A 23 1.09 3.25 -1.03
CA PHE A 23 2.31 4.06 -1.08
C PHE A 23 3.48 3.46 -0.27
N ALA A 24 3.22 2.51 0.63
CA ALA A 24 4.23 1.89 1.48
C ALA A 24 4.19 0.33 1.50
N PRO A 25 4.10 -0.35 0.34
CA PRO A 25 3.89 -1.80 0.30
C PRO A 25 5.12 -2.63 0.76
N GLU A 26 6.26 -1.99 0.97
CA GLU A 26 7.52 -2.66 1.35
C GLU A 26 7.64 -2.91 2.87
N LYS A 27 6.71 -2.38 3.68
CA LYS A 27 6.73 -2.44 5.15
C LYS A 27 5.58 -3.25 5.76
N VAL A 28 4.96 -4.14 4.99
CA VAL A 28 3.76 -4.85 5.44
C VAL A 28 4.14 -6.13 6.18
N ASP A 29 3.92 -6.13 7.50
CA ASP A 29 4.13 -7.29 8.38
C ASP A 29 2.85 -8.12 8.58
N PRO A 30 2.94 -9.38 9.03
CA PRO A 30 1.77 -10.24 9.20
C PRO A 30 0.76 -9.70 10.22
N ALA A 31 1.23 -8.96 11.21
CA ALA A 31 0.39 -8.43 12.26
C ALA A 31 -0.41 -7.20 11.79
N ALA A 32 -0.16 -6.67 10.59
CA ALA A 32 -1.03 -5.72 9.90
C ALA A 32 -2.32 -6.34 9.33
N PHE A 33 -2.39 -7.68 9.30
CA PHE A 33 -3.52 -8.46 8.80
C PHE A 33 -4.31 -9.13 9.93
N THR A 34 -4.47 -8.44 11.07
CA THR A 34 -5.41 -8.85 12.12
C THR A 34 -6.62 -7.94 12.15
N PHE A 35 -7.73 -8.45 12.68
CA PHE A 35 -8.98 -7.70 12.77
C PHE A 35 -8.81 -6.40 13.56
N GLU A 36 -8.07 -6.46 14.68
CA GLU A 36 -7.84 -5.34 15.59
C GLU A 36 -6.96 -4.25 14.97
N ARG A 37 -6.04 -4.65 14.10
CA ARG A 37 -5.02 -3.77 13.52
C ARG A 37 -5.36 -3.31 12.11
N ILE A 38 -6.52 -3.68 11.58
CA ILE A 38 -6.83 -3.37 10.18
C ILE A 38 -6.89 -1.86 9.91
N LEU A 39 -7.21 -1.06 10.94
CA LEU A 39 -7.27 0.39 10.89
C LEU A 39 -5.96 1.07 11.35
N ASP A 40 -4.91 0.31 11.64
CA ASP A 40 -3.59 0.82 12.04
C ASP A 40 -2.76 1.23 10.81
N TYR A 41 -3.38 1.96 9.88
CA TYR A 41 -2.73 2.55 8.71
C TYR A 41 -3.02 4.04 8.65
N GLU A 42 -2.13 4.80 8.01
CA GLU A 42 -2.25 6.26 7.91
C GLU A 42 -2.90 6.67 6.57
N PRO A 43 -4.19 7.02 6.50
CA PRO A 43 -4.78 7.63 5.30
C PRO A 43 -4.18 9.05 5.07
N ARG A 44 -3.83 9.37 3.82
CA ARG A 44 -2.96 10.52 3.44
C ARG A 44 -3.51 11.92 3.81
N GLN A 45 -2.66 12.93 4.07
CA GLN A 45 -1.84 13.63 3.05
C GLN A 45 -0.36 13.20 2.88
N ASP A 46 0.32 12.46 3.76
CA ASP A 46 1.64 11.84 3.45
C ASP A 46 1.79 10.32 3.75
N GLY A 47 0.77 9.70 4.36
CA GLY A 47 0.65 8.27 4.65
C GLY A 47 0.52 7.27 3.47
N GLU A 48 -0.11 6.12 3.78
CA GLU A 48 0.03 4.82 3.11
C GLU A 48 -1.03 4.54 2.03
N THR A 49 -2.19 5.21 2.10
CA THR A 49 -3.29 5.05 1.14
C THR A 49 -4.10 6.34 0.95
N ASP A 50 -4.83 6.40 -0.17
CA ASP A 50 -5.90 7.37 -0.46
C ASP A 50 -7.30 6.86 -0.07
N THR A 51 -7.44 5.58 0.30
CA THR A 51 -8.71 5.01 0.76
C THR A 51 -9.12 5.57 2.13
N PRO A 52 -10.32 6.18 2.26
CA PRO A 52 -10.81 6.71 3.53
C PRO A 52 -10.88 5.65 4.63
N ARG A 53 -10.58 6.03 5.87
CA ARG A 53 -10.65 5.13 7.05
C ARG A 53 -12.03 4.55 7.25
N GLU A 54 -13.05 5.33 6.93
CA GLU A 54 -14.46 4.98 7.06
C GLU A 54 -14.86 3.79 6.19
N TYR A 55 -14.19 3.59 5.04
CA TYR A 55 -14.45 2.42 4.19
C TYR A 55 -14.10 1.12 4.94
N HIS A 56 -12.89 1.05 5.49
CA HIS A 56 -12.44 -0.14 6.22
C HIS A 56 -13.13 -0.30 7.57
N ALA A 57 -13.53 0.80 8.23
CA ALA A 57 -14.33 0.72 9.44
C ALA A 57 -15.70 0.07 9.18
N ARG A 58 -16.38 0.46 8.09
CA ARG A 58 -17.64 -0.21 7.70
C ARG A 58 -17.44 -1.67 7.33
N LEU A 59 -16.31 -1.99 6.70
CA LEU A 59 -15.97 -3.37 6.37
C LEU A 59 -15.81 -4.20 7.66
N LEU A 60 -15.12 -3.67 8.68
CA LEU A 60 -15.02 -4.30 10.00
C LEU A 60 -16.37 -4.50 10.67
N ASP A 61 -17.21 -3.46 10.68
CA ASP A 61 -18.52 -3.51 11.35
C ASP A 61 -19.43 -4.62 10.76
N GLY A 62 -19.21 -4.98 9.50
CA GLY A 62 -19.94 -6.03 8.79
C GLY A 62 -19.35 -7.45 8.95
N LYS A 63 -18.30 -7.64 9.75
CA LYS A 63 -17.58 -8.91 9.86
C LYS A 63 -17.54 -9.43 11.29
N ASP A 64 -17.61 -10.75 11.41
CA ASP A 64 -17.42 -11.46 12.67
C ASP A 64 -15.97 -11.98 12.75
N PRO A 65 -15.14 -11.48 13.69
CA PRO A 65 -13.74 -11.89 13.79
C PRO A 65 -13.57 -13.39 14.04
N ASP A 66 -14.52 -14.05 14.71
CA ASP A 66 -14.43 -15.49 15.02
C ASP A 66 -14.72 -16.36 13.80
N LYS A 67 -15.36 -15.80 12.76
CA LYS A 67 -15.66 -16.47 11.50
C LYS A 67 -14.65 -16.16 10.39
N LEU A 68 -13.85 -15.11 10.55
CA LEU A 68 -12.86 -14.71 9.54
C LEU A 68 -11.76 -15.76 9.40
N ARG A 69 -11.60 -16.25 8.17
CA ARG A 69 -10.50 -17.15 7.78
C ARG A 69 -9.40 -16.42 7.03
N TRP A 70 -9.78 -15.41 6.24
CA TRP A 70 -8.87 -14.67 5.38
C TRP A 70 -8.95 -13.18 5.64
N ILE A 71 -7.79 -12.57 5.85
CA ILE A 71 -7.61 -11.13 5.90
C ILE A 71 -6.50 -10.78 4.90
N GLY A 72 -6.79 -9.86 3.98
CA GLY A 72 -5.87 -9.48 2.91
C GLY A 72 -5.97 -8.02 2.51
N ASP A 73 -5.09 -7.62 1.59
CA ASP A 73 -5.09 -6.31 0.95
C ASP A 73 -5.06 -6.47 -0.56
N GLU A 74 -5.83 -5.63 -1.25
CA GLU A 74 -5.65 -5.37 -2.67
C GLU A 74 -4.45 -4.45 -2.85
N LEU A 75 -3.49 -4.85 -3.68
CA LEU A 75 -2.36 -3.99 -4.03
C LEU A 75 -2.62 -3.25 -5.34
N PRO A 76 -2.12 -2.01 -5.48
CA PRO A 76 -2.23 -1.28 -6.73
C PRO A 76 -1.54 -2.03 -7.88
N PRO A 77 -2.03 -1.88 -9.13
CA PRO A 77 -1.37 -2.46 -10.30
C PRO A 77 0.11 -2.09 -10.39
N GLY A 78 0.95 -3.04 -10.82
CA GLY A 78 2.39 -2.81 -10.97
C GLY A 78 3.22 -3.08 -9.70
N ARG A 79 2.57 -3.51 -8.62
CA ARG A 79 3.22 -3.90 -7.35
C ARG A 79 3.52 -5.39 -7.25
N GLU A 80 3.16 -6.19 -8.25
CA GLU A 80 3.38 -7.65 -8.28
C GLU A 80 4.88 -8.01 -8.30
N ARG A 81 5.75 -7.06 -8.70
CA ARG A 81 7.21 -7.20 -8.52
C ARG A 81 7.64 -7.36 -7.06
N LEU A 82 6.77 -7.03 -6.10
CA LEU A 82 7.03 -7.15 -4.66
C LEU A 82 6.58 -8.51 -4.09
N LEU A 83 5.98 -9.40 -4.88
CA LEU A 83 5.46 -10.70 -4.42
C LEU A 83 6.49 -11.49 -3.60
N ARG A 84 7.73 -11.59 -4.10
CA ARG A 84 8.81 -12.30 -3.40
C ARG A 84 9.18 -11.67 -2.07
N GLN A 85 9.11 -10.34 -1.97
CA GLN A 85 9.36 -9.63 -0.71
C GLN A 85 8.21 -9.86 0.27
N LEU A 86 6.97 -9.70 -0.20
CA LEU A 86 5.77 -9.87 0.59
C LEU A 86 5.63 -11.30 1.11
N ASP A 87 5.95 -12.31 0.30
CA ASP A 87 5.93 -13.73 0.71
C ASP A 87 6.95 -14.01 1.83
N ARG A 88 8.15 -13.42 1.74
CA ARG A 88 9.17 -13.53 2.80
C ARG A 88 8.76 -12.82 4.09
N GLN A 89 8.15 -11.64 3.98
CA GLN A 89 7.68 -10.86 5.13
C GLN A 89 6.43 -11.49 5.75
N ASN A 90 5.63 -12.19 4.95
CA ASN A 90 4.37 -12.79 5.35
C ASN A 90 4.32 -14.30 5.04
N PRO A 91 5.09 -15.12 5.79
CA PRO A 91 5.12 -16.56 5.55
C PRO A 91 3.71 -17.18 5.64
N GLY A 92 3.25 -17.76 4.54
CA GLY A 92 1.93 -18.37 4.45
C GLY A 92 0.83 -17.47 3.88
N ALA A 93 1.17 -16.25 3.44
CA ALA A 93 0.30 -15.41 2.63
C ALA A 93 -0.10 -16.14 1.32
N HIS A 94 -1.27 -15.78 0.78
CA HIS A 94 -1.78 -16.29 -0.49
C HIS A 94 -1.93 -15.11 -1.43
N PHE A 95 -1.43 -15.24 -2.64
CA PHE A 95 -1.46 -14.16 -3.64
C PHE A 95 -2.48 -14.48 -4.73
N LEU A 96 -3.59 -13.74 -4.76
CA LEU A 96 -4.50 -13.73 -5.89
C LEU A 96 -4.03 -12.66 -6.89
N ILE A 97 -3.64 -13.09 -8.10
CA ILE A 97 -3.07 -12.23 -9.13
C ILE A 97 -4.03 -12.18 -10.32
N ILE A 98 -4.52 -10.98 -10.63
CA ILE A 98 -5.40 -10.77 -11.78
C ILE A 98 -4.55 -10.44 -13.00
N TYR A 99 -4.57 -11.33 -13.99
CA TYR A 99 -3.92 -11.12 -15.27
C TYR A 99 -4.78 -10.25 -16.19
N ARG A 100 -4.13 -9.29 -16.85
CA ARG A 100 -4.70 -8.49 -17.94
C ARG A 100 -3.67 -8.38 -19.07
N SER A 101 -4.14 -8.37 -20.31
CA SER A 101 -3.24 -8.23 -21.45
C SER A 101 -2.59 -6.85 -21.48
N VAL A 102 -1.41 -6.74 -22.11
CA VAL A 102 -0.76 -5.43 -22.30
C VAL A 102 -1.64 -4.47 -23.10
N THR A 103 -2.45 -4.99 -24.02
CA THR A 103 -3.41 -4.20 -24.80
C THR A 103 -4.47 -3.57 -23.91
N ASP A 104 -5.01 -4.34 -22.95
CA ASP A 104 -5.98 -3.82 -22.00
C ASP A 104 -5.34 -2.74 -21.12
N VAL A 105 -4.17 -3.02 -20.56
CA VAL A 105 -3.47 -2.11 -19.63
C VAL A 105 -3.05 -0.82 -20.33
N ALA A 106 -2.47 -0.91 -21.52
CA ALA A 106 -1.99 0.24 -22.26
C ALA A 106 -3.13 1.02 -22.94
N GLY A 107 -4.22 0.36 -23.32
CA GLY A 107 -5.41 0.97 -23.94
C GLY A 107 -6.22 1.89 -23.02
N PHE A 108 -5.85 2.00 -21.74
CA PHE A 108 -6.38 3.03 -20.84
C PHE A 108 -5.63 4.36 -20.91
N ALA A 109 -4.47 4.42 -21.57
CA ALA A 109 -3.84 5.68 -21.92
C ALA A 109 -4.67 6.34 -23.05
N GLY A 110 -5.13 7.60 -22.86
CA GLY A 110 -5.89 8.41 -23.83
C GLY A 110 -5.17 8.74 -25.15
N ASP A 111 -5.21 10.00 -25.64
CA ASP A 111 -4.46 10.44 -26.85
C ASP A 111 -3.69 11.76 -26.62
N GLY A 112 -2.47 11.89 -27.18
CA GLY A 112 -1.58 13.07 -27.07
C GLY A 112 -0.12 12.74 -26.67
N ARG A 113 0.83 13.69 -26.75
CA ARG A 113 2.26 13.40 -26.44
C ARG A 113 2.52 12.93 -25.01
N SER A 114 1.92 13.59 -24.01
CA SER A 114 1.99 13.15 -22.61
C SER A 114 1.33 11.80 -22.39
N VAL A 115 0.41 11.44 -23.30
CA VAL A 115 -0.27 10.16 -23.28
C VAL A 115 0.58 9.08 -23.93
N ASP A 116 1.31 9.36 -25.02
CA ASP A 116 2.24 8.40 -25.62
C ASP A 116 3.35 8.02 -24.63
N GLU A 117 3.86 8.98 -23.85
CA GLU A 117 4.77 8.71 -22.74
C GLU A 117 4.12 7.80 -21.67
N CYS A 118 2.87 8.05 -21.29
CA CYS A 118 2.11 7.19 -20.37
C CYS A 118 1.85 5.80 -20.95
N PHE A 119 1.56 5.69 -22.24
CA PHE A 119 1.34 4.45 -22.96
C PHE A 119 2.62 3.60 -22.97
N GLU A 120 3.75 4.19 -23.37
CA GLU A 120 5.04 3.49 -23.34
C GLU A 120 5.44 3.10 -21.91
N ALA A 121 5.17 3.96 -20.93
CA ALA A 121 5.42 3.67 -19.52
C ALA A 121 4.55 2.50 -19.03
N ALA A 122 3.29 2.41 -19.46
CA ALA A 122 2.39 1.30 -19.16
C ALA A 122 2.92 -0.01 -19.76
N VAL A 123 3.35 -0.03 -21.02
CA VAL A 123 3.97 -1.21 -21.66
C VAL A 123 5.24 -1.64 -20.91
N LYS A 124 6.13 -0.69 -20.57
CA LYS A 124 7.35 -0.97 -19.80
C LYS A 124 7.03 -1.47 -18.39
N SER A 125 5.98 -0.95 -17.75
CA SER A 125 5.54 -1.40 -16.43
C SER A 125 4.98 -2.80 -16.49
N TRP A 126 4.09 -3.08 -17.45
CA TRP A 126 3.49 -4.38 -17.67
C TRP A 126 4.55 -5.45 -17.92
N ASN A 127 5.53 -5.19 -18.80
CA ASN A 127 6.64 -6.10 -19.06
C ASN A 127 7.42 -6.45 -17.78
N ARG A 128 7.70 -5.46 -16.93
CA ARG A 128 8.37 -5.68 -15.63
C ARG A 128 7.49 -6.49 -14.68
N THR A 129 6.19 -6.23 -14.63
CA THR A 129 5.23 -6.98 -13.83
C THR A 129 5.17 -8.45 -14.23
N VAL A 130 4.97 -8.77 -15.52
CA VAL A 130 4.86 -10.17 -15.97
C VAL A 130 6.17 -10.94 -15.73
N SER A 131 7.31 -10.29 -15.94
CA SER A 131 8.62 -10.87 -15.65
C SER A 131 8.78 -11.16 -14.14
N GLY A 132 8.39 -10.21 -13.28
CA GLY A 132 8.49 -10.36 -11.83
C GLY A 132 7.55 -11.43 -11.27
N ILE A 133 6.34 -11.57 -11.84
CA ILE A 133 5.41 -12.65 -11.47
C ILE A 133 6.03 -14.00 -11.84
N ARG A 134 6.52 -14.15 -13.07
CA ARG A 134 7.20 -15.38 -13.50
C ARG A 134 8.39 -15.70 -12.60
N GLU A 135 9.25 -14.72 -12.33
CA GLU A 135 10.42 -14.88 -11.48
C GLU A 135 10.02 -15.35 -10.07
N TYR A 136 8.94 -14.82 -9.50
CA TYR A 136 8.43 -15.27 -8.21
C TYR A 136 8.04 -16.75 -8.22
N PHE A 137 7.31 -17.20 -9.23
CA PHE A 137 6.87 -18.60 -9.32
C PHE A 137 8.00 -19.57 -9.69
N GLU A 138 8.98 -19.16 -10.50
CA GLU A 138 10.11 -20.02 -10.88
C GLU A 138 11.19 -20.11 -9.79
N ASN A 139 11.36 -19.06 -8.97
CA ASN A 139 12.43 -18.98 -7.96
C ASN A 139 11.96 -19.11 -6.51
N THR A 140 10.72 -19.55 -6.30
CA THR A 140 10.17 -19.87 -4.99
C THR A 140 9.83 -21.35 -4.98
N ASP A 141 10.35 -22.11 -4.02
CA ASP A 141 10.22 -23.57 -4.00
C ASP A 141 8.74 -24.02 -3.93
N GLU A 142 7.90 -23.22 -3.27
CA GLU A 142 6.48 -23.50 -3.06
C GLU A 142 5.67 -22.20 -3.12
N PRO A 143 5.49 -21.61 -4.31
CA PRO A 143 4.84 -20.33 -4.47
C PRO A 143 3.35 -20.47 -4.18
N ASN A 144 2.83 -19.63 -3.28
CA ASN A 144 1.44 -19.69 -2.87
C ASN A 144 0.61 -18.61 -3.57
N GLY A 145 0.25 -18.86 -4.84
CA GLY A 145 -0.49 -17.89 -5.61
C GLY A 145 -1.31 -18.48 -6.75
N LEU A 146 -2.47 -17.88 -6.96
CA LEU A 146 -3.40 -18.17 -8.05
C LEU A 146 -3.38 -16.99 -9.02
N ILE A 147 -3.10 -17.28 -10.29
CA ILE A 147 -3.22 -16.31 -11.38
C ILE A 147 -4.54 -16.54 -12.10
N VAL A 148 -5.39 -15.53 -12.18
CA VAL A 148 -6.69 -15.60 -12.86
C VAL A 148 -6.74 -14.60 -14.01
N ALA A 149 -7.23 -15.02 -15.16
CA ALA A 149 -7.68 -14.09 -16.19
C ALA A 149 -9.18 -13.89 -15.97
N LEU A 150 -9.58 -12.75 -15.40
CA LEU A 150 -10.99 -12.54 -15.10
C LEU A 150 -11.81 -12.55 -16.40
N PRO A 151 -12.92 -13.28 -16.42
CA PRO A 151 -13.61 -13.65 -17.63
C PRO A 151 -14.37 -12.49 -18.27
N GLY A 152 -14.61 -12.65 -19.58
CA GLY A 152 -15.56 -11.84 -20.36
C GLY A 152 -16.81 -12.63 -20.80
N SER A 153 -16.93 -13.91 -20.44
CA SER A 153 -18.06 -14.80 -20.79
C SER A 153 -18.60 -15.57 -19.58
N PRO A 154 -19.88 -15.97 -19.56
CA PRO A 154 -20.50 -16.67 -18.43
C PRO A 154 -19.93 -18.07 -18.12
N GLU A 155 -19.46 -18.81 -19.12
CA GLU A 155 -18.87 -20.13 -18.94
C GLU A 155 -17.49 -20.03 -18.28
N ASP A 156 -16.72 -19.00 -18.62
CA ASP A 156 -15.44 -18.72 -17.96
C ASP A 156 -15.66 -18.26 -16.50
N GLU A 157 -16.80 -17.63 -16.18
CA GLU A 157 -17.17 -17.20 -14.82
C GLU A 157 -17.35 -18.37 -13.86
N GLU A 158 -18.01 -19.45 -14.28
CA GLU A 158 -18.23 -20.62 -13.41
C GLU A 158 -16.91 -21.34 -13.09
N GLY A 159 -16.03 -21.48 -14.09
CA GLY A 159 -14.70 -22.08 -13.91
C GLY A 159 -13.80 -21.27 -12.98
N GLU A 160 -13.76 -19.94 -13.15
CA GLU A 160 -12.96 -19.06 -12.30
C GLU A 160 -13.53 -18.96 -10.88
N ALA A 161 -14.85 -18.96 -10.71
CA ALA A 161 -15.47 -18.99 -9.39
C ALA A 161 -15.10 -20.27 -8.63
N ALA A 162 -15.08 -21.43 -9.31
CA ALA A 162 -14.64 -22.70 -8.72
C ALA A 162 -13.16 -22.66 -8.30
N LEU A 163 -12.30 -22.08 -9.14
CA LEU A 163 -10.87 -21.90 -8.82
C LEU A 163 -10.66 -21.01 -7.59
N LEU A 164 -11.34 -19.86 -7.54
CA LEU A 164 -11.28 -18.93 -6.40
C LEU A 164 -11.77 -19.60 -5.11
N SER A 165 -12.88 -20.32 -5.18
CA SER A 165 -13.42 -21.06 -4.04
C SER A 165 -12.45 -22.11 -3.54
N HIS A 166 -11.84 -22.86 -4.46
CA HIS A 166 -10.84 -23.84 -4.11
C HIS A 166 -9.60 -23.17 -3.48
N PHE A 167 -9.06 -22.11 -4.09
CA PHE A 167 -7.88 -21.38 -3.61
C PHE A 167 -8.08 -20.81 -2.22
N LEU A 168 -9.23 -20.21 -1.96
CA LEU A 168 -9.60 -19.68 -0.64
C LEU A 168 -10.08 -20.79 0.32
N GLU A 169 -10.04 -22.06 -0.10
CA GLU A 169 -10.47 -23.22 0.68
C GLU A 169 -11.88 -23.05 1.27
N VAL A 170 -12.73 -22.37 0.53
CA VAL A 170 -14.09 -22.07 0.92
C VAL A 170 -14.96 -23.27 0.56
N GLU A 171 -15.66 -23.82 1.54
CA GLU A 171 -16.60 -24.92 1.31
C GLU A 171 -17.80 -24.41 0.51
N PRO A 172 -18.22 -25.12 -0.56
CA PRO A 172 -19.46 -24.82 -1.26
C PRO A 172 -20.65 -25.24 -0.38
N GLY A 173 -21.01 -24.37 0.58
CA GLY A 173 -22.24 -24.47 1.35
C GLY A 173 -23.28 -23.47 0.84
N ASP A 174 -24.40 -23.99 0.34
CA ASP A 174 -25.70 -23.32 0.06
C ASP A 174 -25.73 -22.05 -0.83
N GLY A 175 -24.69 -21.77 -1.60
CA GLY A 175 -24.70 -20.72 -2.61
C GLY A 175 -23.47 -20.75 -3.51
N VAL A 176 -23.61 -20.21 -4.72
CA VAL A 176 -22.47 -19.90 -5.58
C VAL A 176 -21.49 -19.07 -4.75
N CYS A 177 -20.29 -19.60 -4.48
CA CYS A 177 -19.34 -18.98 -3.56
C CYS A 177 -18.95 -17.55 -3.95
N PHE A 178 -19.03 -17.25 -5.25
CA PHE A 178 -18.70 -15.99 -5.89
C PHE A 178 -19.54 -15.88 -7.18
N ASP A 179 -20.57 -15.03 -7.23
CA ASP A 179 -21.31 -14.78 -8.48
C ASP A 179 -20.58 -13.73 -9.32
N LEU A 180 -19.63 -14.18 -10.14
CA LEU A 180 -18.82 -13.28 -10.97
C LEU A 180 -19.66 -12.48 -11.98
N ARG A 181 -20.93 -12.85 -12.24
CA ARG A 181 -21.87 -12.05 -13.06
C ARG A 181 -22.23 -10.73 -12.40
N GLU A 182 -22.16 -10.66 -11.08
CA GLU A 182 -22.38 -9.43 -10.33
C GLU A 182 -21.16 -8.50 -10.35
N ARG A 183 -20.02 -8.98 -10.86
CA ARG A 183 -18.83 -8.15 -11.01
C ARG A 183 -19.12 -7.04 -12.01
N LYS A 184 -18.69 -5.82 -11.68
CA LYS A 184 -18.69 -4.72 -12.64
C LYS A 184 -17.79 -5.10 -13.81
N PRO A 185 -18.30 -5.15 -15.06
CA PRO A 185 -17.46 -5.36 -16.21
C PRO A 185 -16.46 -4.22 -16.23
N GLU A 186 -15.21 -4.58 -16.40
CA GLU A 186 -14.18 -3.57 -16.50
C GLU A 186 -14.43 -2.72 -17.74
N PRO A 187 -14.18 -1.40 -17.67
CA PRO A 187 -14.32 -0.55 -18.84
C PRO A 187 -13.47 -1.13 -19.97
N ALA A 188 -14.08 -1.27 -21.16
CA ALA A 188 -13.35 -1.74 -22.33
C ALA A 188 -12.17 -0.80 -22.59
N ALA A 189 -10.99 -1.38 -22.81
CA ALA A 189 -9.84 -0.62 -23.25
C ALA A 189 -10.18 0.07 -24.58
N ARG A 190 -9.64 1.28 -24.79
CA ARG A 190 -9.86 1.97 -26.07
C ARG A 190 -9.14 1.18 -27.17
N PRO A 191 -9.74 1.07 -28.36
CA PRO A 191 -9.04 0.52 -29.52
C PRO A 191 -7.72 1.27 -29.72
N MET A 192 -6.61 0.53 -29.79
CA MET A 192 -5.30 1.11 -30.06
C MET A 192 -5.18 1.48 -31.55
N SER A 193 -4.43 2.55 -31.85
CA SER A 193 -4.03 2.84 -33.23
C SER A 193 -3.15 1.72 -33.78
N GLU A 194 -3.02 1.64 -35.11
CA GLU A 194 -2.11 0.69 -35.76
C GLU A 194 -0.65 0.88 -35.28
N GLU A 195 -0.21 2.13 -35.10
CA GLU A 195 1.12 2.45 -34.59
C GLU A 195 1.33 1.94 -33.15
N ARG A 196 0.35 2.13 -32.28
CA ARG A 196 0.41 1.63 -30.88
C ARG A 196 0.35 0.11 -30.81
N THR A 197 -0.42 -0.51 -31.69
CA THR A 197 -0.50 -1.97 -31.82
C THR A 197 0.86 -2.53 -32.26
N ALA A 198 1.45 -1.98 -33.32
CA ALA A 198 2.78 -2.36 -33.79
C ALA A 198 3.86 -2.11 -32.71
N TYR A 199 3.74 -1.02 -31.95
CA TYR A 199 4.63 -0.74 -30.82
C TYR A 199 4.54 -1.80 -29.73
N VAL A 200 3.32 -2.17 -29.31
CA VAL A 200 3.07 -3.22 -28.33
C VAL A 200 3.65 -4.53 -28.84
N ASP A 201 3.32 -4.95 -30.06
CA ASP A 201 3.79 -6.22 -30.62
C ASP A 201 5.32 -6.27 -30.68
N ALA A 202 5.98 -5.17 -31.00
CA ALA A 202 7.44 -5.10 -31.08
C ALA A 202 8.14 -5.09 -29.69
N ARG A 203 7.46 -4.65 -28.63
CA ARG A 203 8.09 -4.39 -27.31
C ARG A 203 7.58 -5.25 -26.18
N LYS A 204 6.45 -5.93 -26.36
CA LYS A 204 5.86 -6.82 -25.39
C LYS A 204 6.79 -7.99 -25.07
N ASN A 205 6.86 -8.37 -23.80
CA ASN A 205 7.52 -9.59 -23.37
C ASN A 205 6.62 -10.81 -23.66
N HIS A 206 6.64 -11.26 -24.92
CA HIS A 206 5.83 -12.40 -25.39
C HIS A 206 6.15 -13.69 -24.64
N ALA A 207 7.41 -13.91 -24.26
CA ALA A 207 7.84 -15.14 -23.61
C ALA A 207 7.21 -15.30 -22.22
N ASP A 208 7.22 -14.23 -21.42
CA ASP A 208 6.69 -14.25 -20.06
C ASP A 208 5.17 -14.22 -20.03
N GLU A 209 4.54 -13.52 -20.98
CA GLU A 209 3.09 -13.60 -21.12
C GLU A 209 2.63 -15.00 -21.51
N ALA A 210 3.28 -15.61 -22.51
CA ALA A 210 2.94 -16.97 -22.93
C ALA A 210 3.16 -17.96 -21.77
N TRP A 211 4.14 -17.72 -20.90
CA TRP A 211 4.33 -18.49 -19.67
C TRP A 211 3.15 -18.31 -18.70
N LEU A 212 2.70 -17.07 -18.47
CA LEU A 212 1.57 -16.77 -17.59
C LEU A 212 0.27 -17.40 -18.09
N LEU A 213 -0.02 -17.27 -19.39
CA LEU A 213 -1.22 -17.85 -20.02
C LEU A 213 -1.23 -19.38 -19.89
N ARG A 214 -0.12 -20.05 -20.21
CA ARG A 214 0.02 -21.49 -19.99
C ARG A 214 -0.16 -21.87 -18.52
N ARG A 215 0.32 -21.03 -17.60
CA ARG A 215 0.15 -21.28 -16.17
C ARG A 215 -1.31 -21.16 -15.75
N ILE A 216 -2.04 -20.16 -16.24
CA ILE A 216 -3.49 -20.00 -15.97
C ILE A 216 -4.25 -21.24 -16.45
N GLU A 217 -3.98 -21.70 -17.67
CA GLU A 217 -4.57 -22.94 -18.23
C GLU A 217 -4.27 -24.15 -17.34
N ARG A 218 -2.99 -24.36 -17.00
CA ARG A 218 -2.59 -25.49 -16.15
C ARG A 218 -3.21 -25.44 -14.75
N GLN A 219 -3.34 -24.26 -14.15
CA GLN A 219 -3.98 -24.12 -12.84
C GLN A 219 -5.46 -24.52 -12.89
N ARG A 220 -6.16 -24.33 -14.02
CA ARG A 220 -7.54 -24.82 -14.21
C ARG A 220 -7.62 -26.35 -14.16
N GLU A 221 -6.62 -27.02 -14.72
CA GLU A 221 -6.57 -28.48 -14.82
C GLU A 221 -5.98 -29.15 -13.55
N GLU A 222 -5.05 -28.48 -12.89
CA GLU A 222 -4.29 -28.99 -11.75
C GLU A 222 -4.45 -28.05 -10.52
N PRO A 223 -5.53 -28.16 -9.72
CA PRO A 223 -5.75 -27.32 -8.55
C PRO A 223 -4.63 -27.32 -7.49
N GLY A 224 -3.77 -28.36 -7.51
CA GLY A 224 -2.59 -28.45 -6.65
C GLY A 224 -1.44 -27.51 -7.02
N LEU A 225 -1.43 -26.91 -8.23
CA LEU A 225 -0.33 -26.04 -8.70
C LEU A 225 -0.27 -24.67 -8.03
N TYR A 226 -1.37 -24.23 -7.43
CA TYR A 226 -1.49 -22.95 -6.74
C TYR A 226 -1.67 -23.11 -5.23
N LYS A 227 -1.52 -24.34 -4.71
CA LYS A 227 -1.63 -24.66 -3.28
C LYS A 227 -0.37 -25.32 -2.75
N ARG A 228 0.07 -24.88 -1.56
CA ARG A 228 0.95 -25.68 -0.70
C ARG A 228 0.19 -26.89 -0.16
N SER A 229 0.86 -28.03 -0.03
CA SER A 229 0.28 -29.23 0.61
C SER A 229 -0.30 -28.88 2.00
N PRO A 230 -1.58 -29.21 2.29
CA PRO A 230 -2.29 -28.76 3.49
C PRO A 230 -1.62 -29.11 4.82
N GLY A 231 -0.88 -30.22 4.89
CA GLY A 231 -0.19 -30.68 6.11
C GLY A 231 1.00 -29.81 6.50
N GLU A 232 1.78 -29.35 5.53
CA GLU A 232 2.97 -28.53 5.75
C GLU A 232 2.60 -27.06 5.95
N ALA A 233 1.57 -26.57 5.27
CA ALA A 233 1.02 -25.23 5.49
C ALA A 233 0.44 -25.09 6.91
N ARG A 234 -0.28 -26.09 7.42
CA ARG A 234 -0.86 -26.05 8.77
C ARG A 234 0.23 -26.18 9.86
N GLY A 235 1.26 -27.00 9.62
CA GLY A 235 2.44 -27.12 10.49
C GLY A 235 3.28 -25.84 10.53
N ARG A 236 3.55 -25.23 9.36
CA ARG A 236 4.28 -23.97 9.27
C ARG A 236 3.46 -22.77 9.73
N ARG A 237 2.13 -22.71 9.53
CA ARG A 237 1.26 -21.67 10.12
C ARG A 237 1.30 -21.72 11.65
N ARG A 238 1.25 -22.92 12.24
CA ARG A 238 1.44 -23.09 13.69
C ARG A 238 2.83 -22.68 14.14
N LEU A 239 3.86 -23.05 13.39
CA LEU A 239 5.24 -22.69 13.72
C LEU A 239 5.50 -21.19 13.55
N ALA A 240 4.98 -20.56 12.50
CA ALA A 240 5.09 -19.12 12.23
C ALA A 240 4.27 -18.31 13.24
N ALA A 241 3.05 -18.73 13.58
CA ALA A 241 2.27 -18.11 14.65
C ALA A 241 2.95 -18.26 16.01
N ALA A 242 3.50 -19.44 16.32
CA ALA A 242 4.28 -19.65 17.54
C ALA A 242 5.58 -18.83 17.55
N THR A 243 6.28 -18.72 16.42
CA THR A 243 7.50 -17.92 16.29
C THR A 243 7.20 -16.43 16.35
N ALA A 244 6.10 -15.97 15.76
CA ALA A 244 5.62 -14.60 15.86
C ALA A 244 5.14 -14.27 17.28
N ALA A 245 4.55 -15.23 18.00
CA ALA A 245 4.21 -15.07 19.42
C ALA A 245 5.44 -15.05 20.32
N LEU A 246 6.48 -15.84 20.01
CA LEU A 246 7.77 -15.86 20.72
C LEU A 246 8.63 -14.62 20.43
N ASN A 247 8.54 -14.09 19.21
CA ASN A 247 9.23 -12.88 18.78
C ASN A 247 8.35 -11.63 18.88
N ALA A 248 7.14 -11.76 19.44
CA ALA A 248 6.28 -10.62 19.68
C ALA A 248 7.04 -9.69 20.63
N PRO A 249 7.36 -8.46 20.21
CA PRO A 249 8.08 -7.55 21.07
C PRO A 249 7.23 -7.31 22.31
N ASP A 250 7.86 -7.37 23.48
CA ASP A 250 7.19 -7.13 24.75
C ASP A 250 6.39 -5.83 24.63
N LYS A 251 5.08 -5.90 24.88
CA LYS A 251 4.17 -4.75 24.67
C LYS A 251 4.66 -3.54 25.47
N ASP A 252 5.32 -3.78 26.60
CA ASP A 252 5.94 -2.76 27.41
C ASP A 252 7.22 -2.19 26.76
N LEU A 253 8.01 -3.01 26.07
CA LEU A 253 9.19 -2.55 25.33
C LEU A 253 8.81 -1.70 24.11
N VAL A 254 7.78 -2.09 23.34
CA VAL A 254 7.28 -1.28 22.22
C VAL A 254 6.77 0.07 22.73
N ARG A 255 6.00 0.06 23.82
CA ARG A 255 5.49 1.27 24.45
C ARG A 255 6.62 2.18 24.95
N LEU A 256 7.68 1.60 25.54
CA LEU A 256 8.86 2.34 25.97
C LEU A 256 9.66 2.91 24.78
N GLN A 257 9.77 2.19 23.67
CA GLN A 257 10.43 2.70 22.46
C GLN A 257 9.65 3.84 21.81
N MET A 258 8.32 3.77 21.80
CA MET A 258 7.47 4.88 21.33
C MET A 258 7.58 6.10 22.24
N LEU A 259 7.60 5.90 23.56
CA LEU A 259 7.82 6.97 24.54
C LEU A 259 9.21 7.60 24.41
N ASP A 260 10.26 6.80 24.20
CA ASP A 260 11.64 7.30 23.98
C ASP A 260 11.73 8.11 22.68
N LYS A 261 11.07 7.65 21.60
CA LYS A 261 11.00 8.39 20.34
C LYS A 261 10.26 9.73 20.52
N ASP A 262 9.10 9.73 21.17
CA ASP A 262 8.33 10.95 21.46
C ASP A 262 9.15 11.94 22.32
N LEU A 263 9.83 11.43 23.35
CA LEU A 263 10.74 12.22 24.18
C LEU A 263 11.87 12.83 23.36
N LYS A 264 12.51 12.07 22.47
CA LYS A 264 13.58 12.57 21.58
C LYS A 264 13.08 13.66 20.64
N ASP A 265 11.90 13.48 20.06
CA ASP A 265 11.30 14.46 19.16
C ASP A 265 10.90 15.74 19.92
N ARG A 266 10.38 15.61 21.14
CA ARG A 266 10.09 16.75 22.04
C ARG A 266 11.35 17.49 22.45
N VAL A 267 12.43 16.79 22.80
CA VAL A 267 13.72 17.41 23.12
C VAL A 267 14.25 18.21 21.92
N LYS A 268 14.27 17.61 20.72
CA LYS A 268 14.67 18.32 19.50
C LYS A 268 13.82 19.55 19.21
N SER A 269 12.51 19.48 19.46
CA SER A 269 11.61 20.62 19.31
C SER A 269 11.94 21.76 20.28
N VAL A 270 12.23 21.43 21.54
CA VAL A 270 12.65 22.40 22.56
C VAL A 270 14.00 23.01 22.20
N GLU A 271 14.97 22.22 21.75
CA GLU A 271 16.29 22.71 21.30
C GLU A 271 16.16 23.72 20.16
N ARG A 272 15.40 23.40 19.11
CA ARG A 272 15.14 24.34 18.00
C ARG A 272 14.46 25.62 18.47
N THR A 273 13.57 25.51 19.45
CA THR A 273 12.89 26.67 20.04
C THR A 273 13.86 27.53 20.84
N ALA A 274 14.74 26.91 21.63
CA ALA A 274 15.78 27.58 22.39
C ALA A 274 16.79 28.29 21.48
N GLU A 275 17.22 27.64 20.39
CA GLU A 275 18.08 28.26 19.36
C GLU A 275 17.42 29.48 18.73
N ARG A 276 16.15 29.35 18.33
CA ARG A 276 15.38 30.48 17.76
C ARG A 276 15.27 31.64 18.75
N LEU A 277 14.94 31.36 20.01
CA LEU A 277 14.86 32.39 21.05
C LEU A 277 16.23 33.02 21.36
N GLY A 278 17.30 32.24 21.34
CA GLY A 278 18.68 32.72 21.47
C GLY A 278 19.04 33.69 20.36
N GLN A 279 18.73 33.34 19.11
CA GLN A 279 18.96 34.21 17.96
C GLN A 279 18.12 35.50 18.04
N THR A 280 16.85 35.39 18.43
CA THR A 280 16.00 36.57 18.65
C THR A 280 16.56 37.48 19.74
N ASN A 281 17.08 36.93 20.84
CA ASN A 281 17.69 37.72 21.91
C ASN A 281 18.95 38.46 21.43
N LEU A 282 19.80 37.79 20.64
CA LEU A 282 20.98 38.41 20.04
C LEU A 282 20.59 39.56 19.10
N ASN A 283 19.60 39.36 18.24
CA ASN A 283 19.09 40.39 17.33
C ASN A 283 18.53 41.59 18.10
N LEU A 284 17.70 41.35 19.13
CA LEU A 284 17.15 42.41 19.97
C LEU A 284 18.24 43.19 20.72
N ARG A 285 19.31 42.52 21.19
CA ARG A 285 20.46 43.19 21.80
C ARG A 285 21.21 44.07 20.80
N ALA A 286 21.39 43.60 19.57
CA ALA A 286 22.02 44.38 18.50
C ALA A 286 21.16 45.59 18.11
N GLU A 287 19.84 45.42 17.98
CA GLU A 287 18.90 46.52 17.74
C GLU A 287 18.92 47.55 18.87
N LEU A 288 18.93 47.08 20.13
CA LEU A 288 19.00 47.96 21.30
C LEU A 288 20.32 48.74 21.33
N ALA A 289 21.45 48.11 20.98
CA ALA A 289 22.74 48.79 20.85
C ALA A 289 22.72 49.84 19.72
N ALA A 290 22.17 49.49 18.54
CA ALA A 290 22.03 50.41 17.42
C ALA A 290 21.12 51.61 17.74
N LEU A 291 20.01 51.37 18.45
CA LEU A 291 19.14 52.44 18.96
C LEU A 291 19.88 53.33 19.95
N GLN A 292 20.68 52.76 20.86
CA GLN A 292 21.49 53.51 21.82
C GLN A 292 22.57 54.39 21.15
N ASP A 293 23.10 53.95 20.00
CA ASP A 293 24.07 54.72 19.22
C ASP A 293 23.43 55.72 18.25
N SER A 294 22.11 55.67 18.05
CA SER A 294 21.40 56.61 17.19
C SER A 294 21.52 58.06 17.69
N SER A 295 21.54 59.00 16.74
CA SER A 295 21.55 60.45 17.02
C SER A 295 20.34 60.86 17.86
N SER A 296 19.17 60.29 17.60
CA SER A 296 17.93 60.52 18.34
C SER A 296 18.04 60.09 19.81
N TRP A 297 18.64 58.93 20.10
CA TRP A 297 18.85 58.49 21.48
C TRP A 297 19.91 59.32 22.21
N ARG A 298 20.99 59.71 21.52
CA ARG A 298 21.99 60.62 22.08
C ARG A 298 21.41 61.99 22.40
N VAL A 299 20.53 62.52 21.54
CA VAL A 299 19.78 63.76 21.78
C VAL A 299 18.82 63.59 22.96
N ALA A 300 18.04 62.50 23.01
CA ALA A 300 17.12 62.23 24.11
C ALA A 300 17.87 62.08 25.46
N ARG A 301 18.99 61.36 25.49
CA ARG A 301 19.84 61.20 26.68
C ARG A 301 20.49 62.52 27.09
N GLY A 302 20.94 63.31 26.11
CA GLY A 302 21.45 64.67 26.30
C GLY A 302 20.41 65.58 26.94
N LEU A 303 19.20 65.65 26.36
CA LEU A 303 18.05 66.39 26.90
C LEU A 303 17.67 65.92 28.30
N THR A 304 17.69 64.62 28.57
CA THR A 304 17.41 64.08 29.91
C THR A 304 18.47 64.52 30.92
N SER A 305 19.75 64.57 30.52
CA SER A 305 20.84 65.06 31.39
C SER A 305 20.74 66.56 31.65
N VAL A 306 20.33 67.33 30.64
CA VAL A 306 20.10 68.78 30.72
C VAL A 306 18.90 69.06 31.62
N LEU A 307 17.77 68.38 31.42
CA LEU A 307 16.59 68.48 32.28
C LEU A 307 16.89 68.10 33.73
N ARG A 308 17.74 67.09 33.96
CA ARG A 308 18.20 66.72 35.32
C ARG A 308 19.08 67.81 35.95
N ARG A 309 19.95 68.46 35.18
CA ARG A 309 20.72 69.63 35.65
C ARG A 309 19.84 70.84 35.92
N ILE A 310 18.83 71.10 35.09
CA ILE A 310 17.87 72.20 35.27
C ILE A 310 17.02 71.98 36.53
N ARG A 311 16.60 70.74 36.81
CA ARG A 311 15.86 70.38 38.03
C ARG A 311 16.71 70.32 39.30
N GLY A 312 18.01 70.06 39.19
CA GLY A 312 18.95 70.02 40.33
C GLY A 312 19.74 71.32 40.55
N GLY A 313 19.57 72.32 39.69
CA GLY A 313 20.31 73.59 39.69
C GLY A 313 19.45 74.81 40.04
N ARG A 314 18.29 74.61 40.68
CA ARG A 314 17.51 75.64 41.36
C ARG A 314 17.07 75.13 42.72
#